data_AF-G0PID8-F1
#
_entry.id   AF-G0PID8-F1
#
_cell.length_a   1.000
_cell.length_b   1.000
_cell.length_c   1.000
_cell.angle_alpha   90.00
_cell.angle_beta   90.00
_cell.angle_gamma   90.00
#
_symmetry.space_group_name_H-M   'P 1'
#
loop_
_entity.id
_entity.type
_entity.pdbx_description
1 polymer ?
#
loop_
_entity_poly.entity_id
_entity_poly.type
_entity_poly.pdbx_seq_one_letter_code
_entity_poly.pdbx_strand_id
1 'polypeptide(L)'
;MEQRWKDAEKLIYTLSDPATSSNHDCVVVLNEHHAAAYTADDQIDEGQEMTIYNYLDKNIKVEVSVVYKDANLGYLVFKTLNDYEFEVVPEVCEYGSVPRPYHQLAINNGTFTWSTGRFVKTDKYHIRVFGNTDGMCGDVIFDDYGSFAGIVTKKEDGKIVIVKSEVLYYDIGSGPGDDVELTESDYI
;
A
#
# COMPACT_ATOMS: atom_id res chain seq x y z
N MET A 1 5.18 -22.16 0.76
CA MET A 1 4.44 -20.91 0.54
C MET A 1 3.73 -21.00 -0.79
N GLU A 2 2.42 -20.77 -0.81
CA GLU A 2 1.59 -20.82 -2.03
C GLU A 2 2.00 -19.75 -3.05
N GLN A 3 1.71 -19.99 -4.33
CA GLN A 3 2.17 -19.14 -5.44
C GLN A 3 1.70 -17.68 -5.30
N ARG A 4 0.45 -17.47 -4.91
CA ARG A 4 -0.12 -16.12 -4.68
C ARG A 4 0.67 -15.25 -3.71
N TRP A 5 1.27 -15.83 -2.66
CA TRP A 5 2.07 -15.05 -1.71
C TRP A 5 3.41 -14.64 -2.32
N LYS A 6 4.00 -15.50 -3.16
CA LYS A 6 5.19 -15.13 -3.93
C LYS A 6 4.89 -14.09 -4.99
N ASP A 7 3.70 -14.10 -5.56
CA ASP A 7 3.27 -13.09 -6.53
C ASP A 7 3.03 -11.75 -5.83
N ALA A 8 2.44 -11.76 -4.62
CA ALA A 8 2.30 -10.57 -3.79
C ALA A 8 3.66 -9.93 -3.40
N GLU A 9 4.70 -10.74 -3.15
CA GLU A 9 6.05 -10.23 -2.88
C GLU A 9 6.65 -9.43 -4.06
N LYS A 10 6.23 -9.69 -5.31
CA LYS A 10 6.70 -8.96 -6.50
C LYS A 10 6.17 -7.53 -6.58
N LEU A 11 5.10 -7.23 -5.84
CA LEU A 11 4.49 -5.91 -5.78
C LEU A 11 5.26 -4.95 -4.87
N ILE A 12 6.29 -5.43 -4.15
CA ILE A 12 6.92 -4.67 -3.08
C ILE A 12 8.23 -4.03 -3.53
N TYR A 13 8.27 -2.73 -3.30
CA TYR A 13 9.41 -1.85 -3.42
C TYR A 13 9.73 -1.26 -2.04
N THR A 14 10.83 -0.51 -1.94
CA THR A 14 11.25 0.18 -0.71
C THR A 14 11.76 1.59 -1.03
N LEU A 15 11.66 2.52 -0.07
CA LEU A 15 12.20 3.88 -0.18
C LEU A 15 13.72 3.95 0.03
N SER A 16 14.29 2.94 0.69
CA SER A 16 15.71 2.81 0.93
C SER A 16 16.28 1.60 0.21
N ASP A 17 17.56 1.69 -0.19
CA ASP A 17 18.24 0.63 -0.94
C ASP A 17 18.32 -0.67 -0.09
N PRO A 18 17.70 -1.77 -0.53
CA PRO A 18 17.67 -3.06 0.18
C PRO A 18 19.04 -3.76 0.24
N ALA A 19 20.07 -3.24 -0.41
CA ALA A 19 21.45 -3.70 -0.24
C ALA A 19 22.15 -3.05 0.96
N THR A 20 21.68 -1.91 1.45
CA THR A 20 22.39 -1.09 2.44
C THR A 20 21.61 -0.81 3.72
N SER A 21 20.29 -0.95 3.71
CA SER A 21 19.44 -0.88 4.91
C SER A 21 18.92 -2.27 5.30
N SER A 22 18.61 -2.46 6.58
CA SER A 22 18.03 -3.70 7.13
C SER A 22 16.55 -3.57 7.49
N ASN A 23 16.05 -2.33 7.61
CA ASN A 23 14.65 -2.04 7.89
C ASN A 23 14.09 -1.20 6.74
N HIS A 24 12.93 -1.62 6.25
CA HIS A 24 12.27 -0.98 5.13
C HIS A 24 10.77 -0.92 5.38
N ASP A 25 10.21 0.25 5.17
CA ASP A 25 8.78 0.36 4.93
C ASP A 25 8.49 -0.16 3.52
N CYS A 26 7.39 -0.89 3.37
CA CYS A 26 6.96 -1.35 2.06
C CYS A 26 6.38 -0.18 1.26
N VAL A 27 6.81 -0.10 0.01
CA VAL A 27 6.12 0.61 -1.07
C VAL A 27 5.41 -0.45 -1.89
N VAL A 28 4.09 -0.35 -2.05
CA VAL A 28 3.28 -1.34 -2.78
C VAL A 28 2.80 -0.75 -4.10
N VAL A 29 2.95 -1.50 -5.19
CA VAL A 29 2.39 -1.14 -6.51
C VAL A 29 0.86 -1.07 -6.43
N LEU A 30 0.27 -0.03 -7.01
CA LEU A 30 -1.17 0.14 -7.16
C LEU A 30 -1.60 -0.20 -8.60
N ASN A 31 -1.02 0.44 -9.61
CA ASN A 31 -1.28 0.12 -11.01
C ASN A 31 0.01 0.27 -11.81
N GLU A 32 -0.06 0.25 -13.14
CA GLU A 32 1.11 0.31 -14.03
C GLU A 32 2.00 1.52 -13.75
N HIS A 33 1.45 2.63 -13.27
CA HIS A 33 2.19 3.87 -13.04
C HIS A 33 2.24 4.35 -11.60
N HIS A 34 1.51 3.74 -10.67
CA HIS A 34 1.38 4.25 -9.31
C HIS A 34 1.77 3.22 -8.26
N ALA A 35 2.31 3.72 -7.15
CA ALA A 35 2.63 2.95 -5.97
C ALA A 35 2.32 3.77 -4.72
N ALA A 36 2.10 3.13 -3.57
CA ALA A 36 1.83 3.82 -2.32
C ALA A 36 2.70 3.29 -1.18
N ALA A 37 2.94 4.14 -0.19
CA ALA A 37 3.65 3.74 1.02
C ALA A 37 3.09 4.49 2.23
N TYR A 38 3.33 3.91 3.40
CA TYR A 38 3.18 4.62 4.66
C TYR A 38 4.18 5.79 4.72
N THR A 39 3.76 6.88 5.37
CA THR A 39 4.69 7.94 5.78
C THR A 39 4.31 8.50 7.15
N ALA A 40 5.31 8.68 7.99
CA ALA A 40 5.27 9.59 9.15
C ALA A 40 6.12 10.84 8.92
N ASP A 41 6.75 10.95 7.75
CA ASP A 41 7.68 12.02 7.43
C ASP A 41 6.90 13.25 6.97
N ASP A 42 6.97 14.28 7.80
CA ASP A 42 6.39 15.58 7.48
C ASP A 42 7.19 16.32 6.40
N GLN A 43 8.43 15.91 6.12
CA GLN A 43 9.36 16.57 5.19
C GLN A 43 9.23 16.10 3.73
N ILE A 44 8.51 15.01 3.46
CA ILE A 44 8.24 14.59 2.07
C ILE A 44 7.07 15.40 1.53
N ASP A 45 7.28 16.18 0.48
CA ASP A 45 6.25 17.02 -0.13
C ASP A 45 5.74 16.49 -1.47
N GLU A 46 4.53 16.88 -1.85
CA GLU A 46 4.01 16.63 -3.20
C GLU A 46 4.89 17.31 -4.26
N GLY A 47 5.08 16.63 -5.39
CA GLY A 47 6.01 17.01 -6.45
C GLY A 47 7.47 16.61 -6.20
N GLN A 48 7.81 16.10 -5.01
CA GLN A 48 9.16 15.64 -4.74
C GLN A 48 9.48 14.38 -5.54
N GLU A 49 10.61 14.42 -6.26
CA GLU A 49 11.15 13.27 -6.97
C GLU A 49 12.03 12.41 -6.05
N MET A 50 11.94 11.10 -6.22
CA MET A 50 12.69 10.11 -5.44
C MET A 50 12.88 8.81 -6.22
N THR A 51 13.67 7.90 -5.65
CA THR A 51 13.89 6.57 -6.19
C THR A 51 13.31 5.52 -5.24
N ILE A 52 12.52 4.59 -5.79
CA ILE A 52 12.12 3.37 -5.10
C ILE A 52 12.87 2.17 -5.68
N TYR A 53 13.09 1.15 -4.85
CA TYR A 53 13.91 -0.01 -5.19
C TYR A 53 13.05 -1.27 -5.15
N ASN A 54 13.11 -2.10 -6.19
CA ASN A 54 12.43 -3.39 -6.13
C ASN A 54 13.10 -4.25 -5.05
N TYR A 55 12.30 -4.82 -4.16
CA TYR A 55 12.86 -5.54 -3.02
C TYR A 55 13.48 -6.89 -3.40
N LEU A 56 12.89 -7.58 -4.39
CA LEU A 56 13.36 -8.88 -4.87
C LEU A 56 14.54 -8.76 -5.84
N ASP A 57 14.47 -7.81 -6.79
CA ASP A 57 15.56 -7.51 -7.73
C ASP A 57 16.16 -6.13 -7.46
N LYS A 58 17.26 -6.12 -6.70
CA LYS A 58 17.94 -4.90 -6.25
C LYS A 58 18.55 -4.07 -7.39
N ASN A 59 18.58 -4.59 -8.61
CA ASN A 59 19.04 -3.83 -9.78
C ASN A 59 17.94 -2.93 -10.36
N ILE A 60 16.67 -3.22 -10.05
CA ILE A 60 15.54 -2.41 -10.52
C ILE A 60 15.37 -1.21 -9.59
N LYS A 61 15.57 -0.02 -10.16
CA LYS A 61 15.40 1.28 -9.51
C LYS A 61 14.43 2.10 -10.34
N VAL A 62 13.42 2.66 -9.69
CA VAL A 62 12.34 3.38 -10.37
C VAL A 62 12.33 4.81 -9.86
N GLU A 63 12.48 5.76 -10.77
CA GLU A 63 12.28 7.18 -10.48
C GLU A 63 10.79 7.48 -10.39
N VAL A 64 10.38 8.14 -9.31
CA VAL A 64 9.00 8.45 -9.01
C VAL A 64 8.86 9.88 -8.50
N SER A 65 7.67 10.45 -8.64
CA SER A 65 7.26 11.71 -8.01
C SER A 65 6.13 11.46 -7.02
N VAL A 66 6.14 12.15 -5.88
CA VAL A 66 5.02 12.16 -4.94
C VAL A 66 3.88 12.94 -5.58
N VAL A 67 2.75 12.29 -5.85
CA VAL A 67 1.57 12.94 -6.47
C VAL A 67 0.46 13.24 -5.47
N TYR A 68 0.48 12.58 -4.31
CA TYR A 68 -0.49 12.81 -3.25
C TYR A 68 0.12 12.46 -1.89
N LYS A 69 -0.20 13.26 -0.88
CA LYS A 69 0.14 12.96 0.52
C LYS A 69 -1.06 13.26 1.42
N ASP A 70 -1.54 12.25 2.14
CA ASP A 70 -2.48 12.44 3.23
C ASP A 70 -1.77 12.26 4.58
N ALA A 71 -1.38 13.38 5.19
CA ALA A 71 -0.75 13.37 6.51
C ALA A 71 -1.69 12.91 7.64
N ASN A 72 -3.01 13.04 7.47
CA ASN A 72 -3.99 12.60 8.48
C ASN A 72 -4.17 11.09 8.45
N LEU A 73 -4.14 10.50 7.26
CA LEU A 73 -4.28 9.06 7.06
C LEU A 73 -2.92 8.33 7.04
N GLY A 74 -1.81 9.04 6.89
CA GLY A 74 -0.44 8.54 7.05
C GLY A 74 0.10 7.79 5.85
N TYR A 75 -0.21 8.24 4.63
CA TYR A 75 0.35 7.63 3.42
C TYR A 75 0.66 8.69 2.37
N LEU A 76 1.43 8.24 1.38
CA LEU A 76 1.75 8.97 0.18
C LEU A 76 1.53 8.07 -1.03
N VAL A 77 1.32 8.70 -2.18
CA VAL A 77 1.18 8.04 -3.46
C VAL A 77 2.20 8.59 -4.44
N PHE A 78 2.82 7.68 -5.15
CA PHE A 78 3.85 7.92 -6.14
C PHE A 78 3.31 7.71 -7.54
N LYS A 79 3.81 8.50 -8.48
CA LYS A 79 3.72 8.24 -9.91
C LYS A 79 5.11 8.01 -10.49
N THR A 80 5.24 6.98 -11.30
CA THR A 80 6.45 6.66 -12.07
C THR A 80 6.82 7.80 -13.03
N LEU A 81 8.13 7.97 -13.24
CA LEU A 81 8.71 8.92 -14.19
C LEU A 81 9.32 8.16 -15.39
N ASN A 82 9.65 8.89 -16.45
CA ASN A 82 10.33 8.38 -17.64
C ASN A 82 9.63 7.19 -18.32
N ASP A 83 8.30 7.23 -18.39
CA ASP A 83 7.46 6.19 -19.03
C ASP A 83 7.67 4.78 -18.45
N TYR A 84 8.14 4.66 -17.20
CA TYR A 84 8.28 3.38 -16.54
C TYR A 84 6.90 2.79 -16.20
N GLU A 85 6.75 1.49 -16.44
CA GLU A 85 5.56 0.70 -16.09
C GLU A 85 5.95 -0.47 -15.17
N PHE A 86 5.19 -0.66 -14.10
CA PHE A 86 5.32 -1.85 -13.25
C PHE A 86 4.80 -3.09 -14.00
N GLU A 87 5.61 -4.14 -14.07
CA GLU A 87 5.25 -5.39 -14.76
C GLU A 87 4.11 -6.17 -14.08
N VAL A 88 3.89 -5.94 -12.79
CA VAL A 88 2.93 -6.68 -11.97
C VAL A 88 2.07 -5.67 -11.21
N VAL A 89 0.76 -5.79 -11.37
CA VAL A 89 -0.25 -4.98 -10.67
C VAL A 89 -1.15 -5.88 -9.82
N PRO A 90 -1.58 -5.44 -8.63
CA PRO A 90 -2.46 -6.24 -7.78
C PRO A 90 -3.92 -6.19 -8.26
N GLU A 91 -4.68 -7.22 -7.91
CA GLU A 91 -6.13 -7.09 -7.84
C GLU A 91 -6.51 -6.27 -6.60
N VAL A 92 -7.52 -5.41 -6.73
CA VAL A 92 -8.06 -4.63 -5.61
C VAL A 92 -9.00 -5.49 -4.77
N CYS A 93 -8.77 -5.55 -3.46
CA CYS A 93 -9.73 -6.14 -2.55
C CYS A 93 -10.92 -5.20 -2.31
N GLU A 94 -12.09 -5.56 -2.82
CA GLU A 94 -13.35 -4.91 -2.47
C GLU A 94 -13.85 -5.38 -1.10
N TYR A 95 -14.05 -4.45 -0.18
CA TYR A 95 -14.43 -4.77 1.19
C TYR A 95 -15.95 -4.77 1.39
N GLY A 96 -16.59 -5.92 1.24
CA GLY A 96 -18.02 -6.06 1.52
C GLY A 96 -18.40 -6.39 2.98
N SER A 97 -17.48 -6.95 3.80
CA SER A 97 -17.84 -7.43 5.14
C SER A 97 -16.69 -7.61 6.13
N VAL A 98 -17.00 -7.43 7.42
CA VAL A 98 -16.16 -7.77 8.59
C VAL A 98 -16.98 -8.67 9.55
N PRO A 99 -16.37 -9.64 10.25
CA PRO A 99 -14.93 -9.94 10.31
C PRO A 99 -14.46 -10.89 9.19
N ARG A 100 -13.28 -10.63 8.64
CA ARG A 100 -12.68 -11.44 7.55
C ARG A 100 -11.17 -11.64 7.79
N PRO A 101 -10.61 -12.82 7.52
CA PRO A 101 -9.16 -13.05 7.60
C PRO A 101 -8.37 -12.19 6.60
N TYR A 102 -7.10 -11.96 6.93
CA TYR A 102 -6.12 -11.31 6.04
C TYR A 102 -4.72 -11.86 6.27
N HIS A 103 -3.86 -11.60 5.29
CA HIS A 103 -2.43 -11.84 5.31
C HIS A 103 -1.70 -10.50 5.36
N GLN A 104 -0.65 -10.42 6.18
CA GLN A 104 0.13 -9.22 6.37
C GLN A 104 1.58 -9.51 5.98
N LEU A 105 2.12 -8.68 5.09
CA LEU A 105 3.48 -8.72 4.60
C LEU A 105 4.27 -7.54 5.20
N ALA A 106 5.40 -7.88 5.82
CA ALA A 106 6.35 -6.94 6.37
C ALA A 106 7.77 -7.24 5.86
N ILE A 107 8.66 -6.25 5.89
CA ILE A 107 10.10 -6.44 5.70
C ILE A 107 10.79 -6.25 7.05
N ASN A 108 11.21 -7.36 7.66
CA ASN A 108 11.86 -7.36 8.97
C ASN A 108 13.26 -7.96 8.84
N ASN A 109 14.29 -7.28 9.37
CA ASN A 109 15.68 -7.75 9.33
C ASN A 109 16.14 -8.13 7.91
N GLY A 110 15.73 -7.37 6.90
CA GLY A 110 16.09 -7.63 5.50
C GLY A 110 15.45 -8.88 4.89
N THR A 111 14.34 -9.38 5.43
CA THR A 111 13.56 -10.46 4.80
C THR A 111 12.06 -10.21 4.85
N PHE A 112 11.34 -10.75 3.86
CA PHE A 112 9.88 -10.80 3.92
C PHE A 112 9.41 -11.68 5.07
N THR A 113 8.47 -11.16 5.85
CA THR A 113 7.80 -11.86 6.93
C THR A 113 6.30 -11.81 6.71
N TRP A 114 5.68 -12.98 6.71
CA TRP A 114 4.24 -13.13 6.58
C TRP A 114 3.61 -13.45 7.93
N SER A 115 2.52 -12.77 8.23
CA SER A 115 1.64 -13.08 9.37
C SER A 115 0.18 -13.09 8.93
N THR A 116 -0.71 -13.59 9.80
CA THR A 116 -2.15 -13.68 9.51
C THR A 116 -2.94 -13.00 10.61
N GLY A 117 -4.05 -12.39 10.22
CA GLY A 117 -4.93 -11.64 11.11
C GLY A 117 -6.39 -11.70 10.67
N ARG A 118 -7.21 -10.89 11.32
CA ARG A 118 -8.61 -10.68 10.97
C ARG A 118 -8.95 -9.21 11.03
N PHE A 119 -9.64 -8.72 10.01
CA PHE A 119 -10.36 -7.46 10.09
C PHE A 119 -11.47 -7.58 11.13
N VAL A 120 -11.57 -6.60 12.03
CA VAL A 120 -12.50 -6.65 13.17
C VAL A 120 -13.56 -5.56 13.15
N LYS A 121 -13.31 -4.42 12.51
CA LYS A 121 -14.28 -3.33 12.33
C LYS A 121 -13.82 -2.37 11.22
N THR A 122 -14.74 -1.54 10.74
CA THR A 122 -14.45 -0.36 9.92
C THR A 122 -14.66 0.92 10.72
N ASP A 123 -14.09 2.03 10.25
CA ASP A 123 -14.51 3.34 10.73
C ASP A 123 -15.86 3.76 10.13
N LYS A 124 -16.44 4.85 10.65
CA LYS A 124 -17.77 5.36 10.25
C LYS A 124 -17.88 5.62 8.75
N TYR A 125 -16.78 6.05 8.13
CA TYR A 125 -16.75 6.44 6.72
C TYR A 125 -16.26 5.31 5.81
N HIS A 126 -15.99 4.12 6.36
CA HIS A 126 -15.48 2.97 5.61
C HIS A 126 -14.18 3.25 4.84
N ILE A 127 -13.39 4.21 5.31
CA ILE A 127 -12.06 4.58 4.78
C ILE A 127 -11.00 3.67 5.39
N ARG A 128 -11.17 3.32 6.67
CA ARG A 128 -10.22 2.52 7.45
C ARG A 128 -10.84 1.22 7.90
N VAL A 129 -10.02 0.18 7.91
CA VAL A 129 -10.33 -1.11 8.54
C VAL A 129 -9.33 -1.39 9.65
N PHE A 130 -9.78 -2.06 10.70
CA PHE A 130 -8.97 -2.37 11.86
C PHE A 130 -8.63 -3.86 11.88
N GLY A 131 -7.35 -4.18 12.04
CA GLY A 131 -6.84 -5.54 12.18
C GLY A 131 -6.45 -5.88 13.62
N ASN A 132 -6.32 -7.17 13.92
CA ASN A 132 -6.02 -7.67 15.26
C ASN A 132 -4.58 -8.20 15.42
N THR A 133 -3.69 -7.93 14.47
CA THR A 133 -2.27 -8.29 14.55
C THR A 133 -1.44 -7.22 15.24
N ASP A 134 -0.24 -7.59 15.68
CA ASP A 134 0.77 -6.68 16.24
C ASP A 134 1.61 -5.96 15.16
N GLY A 135 1.13 -5.91 13.91
CA GLY A 135 1.84 -5.36 12.75
C GLY A 135 2.35 -3.92 12.89
N MET A 136 3.28 -3.52 12.04
CA MET A 136 3.91 -2.20 12.07
C MET A 136 3.34 -1.31 10.97
N CYS A 137 3.45 0.00 11.16
CA CYS A 137 3.14 0.92 10.08
C CYS A 137 4.08 0.65 8.89
N GLY A 138 3.56 0.75 7.67
CA GLY A 138 4.27 0.34 6.46
C GLY A 138 4.07 -1.12 6.08
N ASP A 139 3.49 -1.96 6.94
CA ASP A 139 3.11 -3.32 6.54
C ASP A 139 1.96 -3.29 5.51
N VAL A 140 1.98 -4.25 4.58
CA VAL A 140 1.01 -4.37 3.49
C VAL A 140 0.05 -5.51 3.77
N ILE A 141 -1.24 -5.26 3.55
CA ILE A 141 -2.30 -6.22 3.82
C ILE A 141 -2.88 -6.76 2.52
N PHE A 142 -3.03 -8.08 2.47
CA PHE A 142 -3.69 -8.82 1.41
C PHE A 142 -4.85 -9.62 1.99
N ASP A 143 -5.91 -9.82 1.21
CA ASP A 143 -6.97 -10.73 1.62
C ASP A 143 -6.56 -12.20 1.40
N ASP A 144 -7.45 -13.13 1.73
CA ASP A 144 -7.22 -14.57 1.57
C ASP A 144 -7.01 -15.03 0.12
N TYR A 145 -7.33 -14.20 -0.88
CA TYR A 145 -7.13 -14.49 -2.30
C TYR A 145 -5.80 -13.93 -2.82
N GLY A 146 -5.12 -13.09 -2.04
CA GLY A 146 -3.90 -12.39 -2.46
C GLY A 146 -4.19 -11.02 -3.08
N SER A 147 -5.43 -10.53 -3.00
CA SER A 147 -5.82 -9.21 -3.49
C SER A 147 -5.39 -8.13 -2.48
N PHE A 148 -4.90 -7.00 -2.99
CA PHE A 148 -4.37 -5.92 -2.16
C PHE A 148 -5.49 -5.22 -1.39
N ALA A 149 -5.34 -5.23 -0.07
CA ALA A 149 -6.34 -4.79 0.87
C ALA A 149 -6.01 -3.41 1.45
N GLY A 150 -4.74 -3.11 1.69
CA GLY A 150 -4.35 -1.78 2.17
C GLY A 150 -3.00 -1.74 2.87
N ILE A 151 -2.69 -0.58 3.44
CA ILE A 151 -1.42 -0.32 4.13
C ILE A 151 -1.72 -0.01 5.59
N VAL A 152 -0.93 -0.58 6.50
CA VAL A 152 -0.99 -0.22 7.92
C VAL A 152 -0.40 1.17 8.11
N THR A 153 -1.19 2.11 8.64
CA THR A 153 -0.73 3.49 8.83
C THR A 153 -0.74 3.94 10.29
N LYS A 154 -1.41 3.20 11.18
CA LYS A 154 -1.45 3.54 12.61
C LYS A 154 -1.63 2.31 13.49
N LYS A 155 -1.25 2.43 14.77
CA LYS A 155 -1.64 1.52 15.85
C LYS A 155 -2.53 2.25 16.85
N GLU A 156 -3.67 1.65 17.19
CA GLU A 156 -4.67 2.23 18.11
C GLU A 156 -5.34 1.12 18.93
N ASP A 157 -5.37 1.26 20.26
CA ASP A 157 -6.01 0.32 21.19
C ASP A 157 -5.68 -1.17 20.92
N GLY A 158 -4.39 -1.45 20.73
CA GLY A 158 -3.88 -2.80 20.45
C GLY A 158 -4.30 -3.37 19.08
N LYS A 159 -4.73 -2.51 18.15
CA LYS A 159 -5.11 -2.87 16.77
C LYS A 159 -4.25 -2.10 15.79
N ILE A 160 -4.00 -2.71 14.64
CA ILE A 160 -3.51 -1.98 13.48
C ILE A 160 -4.69 -1.28 12.78
N VAL A 161 -4.44 -0.09 12.26
CA VAL A 161 -5.37 0.70 11.45
C VAL A 161 -4.82 0.69 10.03
N ILE A 162 -5.66 0.29 9.10
CA ILE A 162 -5.31 0.05 7.71
C ILE A 162 -6.11 1.01 6.85
N VAL A 163 -5.43 1.80 6.03
CA VAL A 163 -6.08 2.55 4.95
C VAL A 163 -6.38 1.57 3.84
N LYS A 164 -7.65 1.49 3.43
CA LYS A 164 -8.10 0.52 2.43
C LYS A 164 -7.54 0.86 1.06
N SER A 165 -7.26 -0.16 0.26
CA SER A 165 -6.83 -0.02 -1.14
C SER A 165 -7.78 0.85 -1.96
N GLU A 166 -9.11 0.66 -1.82
CA GLU A 166 -10.11 1.52 -2.48
C GLU A 166 -9.87 3.02 -2.31
N VAL A 167 -9.41 3.46 -1.13
CA VAL A 167 -9.09 4.88 -0.86
C VAL A 167 -7.86 5.30 -1.65
N LEU A 168 -6.81 4.49 -1.65
CA LEU A 168 -5.57 4.76 -2.39
C LEU A 168 -5.80 4.86 -3.91
N TYR A 169 -6.71 4.02 -4.42
CA TYR A 169 -7.09 3.99 -5.83
C TYR A 169 -7.97 5.20 -6.22
N TYR A 170 -8.85 5.62 -5.33
CA TYR A 170 -9.63 6.85 -5.53
C TYR A 170 -8.75 8.08 -5.69
N ASP A 171 -7.69 8.22 -4.87
CA ASP A 171 -6.82 9.40 -4.89
C ASP A 171 -5.96 9.53 -6.15
N ILE A 172 -5.74 8.44 -6.89
CA ILE A 172 -5.07 8.46 -8.19
C ILE A 172 -6.04 8.63 -9.37
N GLY A 173 -7.33 8.82 -9.09
CA GLY A 173 -8.37 8.89 -10.12
C GLY A 173 -8.61 7.56 -10.84
N SER A 174 -8.09 6.46 -10.32
CA SER A 174 -8.26 5.10 -10.85
C SER A 174 -9.17 4.33 -9.90
N GLY A 175 -10.48 4.59 -9.95
CA GLY A 175 -11.42 3.73 -9.23
C GLY A 175 -11.34 2.28 -9.74
N PRO A 176 -11.81 1.27 -8.97
CA PRO A 176 -12.03 -0.06 -9.52
C PRO A 176 -13.07 0.03 -10.64
N GLY A 177 -12.59 0.11 -11.88
CA GLY A 177 -13.37 0.48 -13.06
C GLY A 177 -13.00 1.89 -13.54
N ASP A 178 -11.92 1.99 -14.32
CA ASP A 178 -11.65 3.17 -15.15
C ASP A 178 -12.83 3.37 -16.10
N ASP A 179 -13.69 4.35 -15.79
CA ASP A 179 -14.52 5.18 -16.69
C ASP A 179 -15.62 5.96 -15.92
N VAL A 180 -15.29 6.60 -14.78
CA VAL A 180 -16.19 7.61 -14.21
C VAL A 180 -15.38 8.81 -13.73
N GLU A 181 -15.28 9.83 -14.56
CA GLU A 181 -14.98 11.20 -14.11
C GLU A 181 -16.10 11.64 -13.17
N LEU A 182 -15.85 11.61 -11.86
CA LEU A 182 -16.75 12.22 -10.88
C LEU A 182 -16.54 13.74 -10.92
N THR A 183 -17.64 14.48 -11.02
CA THR A 183 -17.63 15.94 -11.09
C THR A 183 -18.02 16.54 -9.75
N GLU A 184 -17.75 17.83 -9.52
CA GLU A 184 -18.06 18.52 -8.26
C GLU A 184 -19.53 18.37 -7.78
N SER A 185 -20.46 17.99 -8.67
CA SER A 185 -21.86 17.71 -8.31
C SER A 185 -22.09 16.39 -7.57
N ASP A 186 -21.11 15.49 -7.55
CA ASP A 186 -21.20 14.22 -6.82
C ASP A 186 -20.90 14.39 -5.32
N TYR A 187 -20.56 15.61 -4.89
CA TYR A 187 -20.21 15.99 -3.52
C TYR A 187 -21.29 16.80 -2.78
N ILE A 188 -22.52 16.92 -3.33
CA ILE A 188 -23.64 17.69 -2.71
C ILE A 188 -24.82 16.79 -2.37
#